data_AF-A0AAV0TBH5-F1
#
_entry.id   AF-A0AAV0TBH5-F1
#
_cell.length_a   1.000
_cell.length_b   1.000
_cell.length_c   1.000
_cell.angle_alpha   90.00
_cell.angle_beta   90.00
_cell.angle_gamma   90.00
#
_symmetry.space_group_name_H-M   'P 1'
#
loop_
_entity.id
_entity.type
_entity.pdbx_description
1 polymer ?
#
loop_
_entity_poly.entity_id
_entity_poly.type
_entity_poly.pdbx_seq_one_letter_code
_entity_poly.pdbx_strand_id
1 'polypeptide(L)'
;MELSEYEVKRQRRIEINQQKLETLHIVTISLQSHSTIQKKRKAQKEHVEPVRRSLRQRQMHENAIEIHETETKGEIGSANPTQRVKRKLPELFDSPGAHFIGEYPTYKGKEQPVSSSQIEIQFEEFHLKFMGTQMLPKGKQTVMQELCPSGFVAKFSKMSGVQPWKNAVTLFVNVDSESRYDNVFHQKDMADGHKVVYFQWFGQTRWHDKSPLVVRLKGMKRGDEKLKFDASYDNAHAKTNEPLLLFLRHHQGPYIYCGQLGYLGHQPSSRPLEFRWQLLDLDVLQWEQICGLLDSSS
;
A
#
# COMPACT_ATOMS: atom_id res chain seq x y z
N MET A 1 -38.32 -9.35 -28.07
CA MET A 1 -37.61 -9.09 -26.80
C MET A 1 -36.98 -7.72 -26.95
N GLU A 2 -37.56 -6.70 -26.31
CA GLU A 2 -37.00 -5.35 -26.32
C GLU A 2 -35.70 -5.36 -25.50
N LEU A 3 -34.59 -4.94 -26.13
CA LEU A 3 -33.30 -4.84 -25.47
C LEU A 3 -33.34 -3.70 -24.44
N SER A 4 -32.79 -3.94 -23.25
CA SER A 4 -32.68 -2.92 -22.20
C SER A 4 -31.94 -1.69 -22.74
N GLU A 5 -32.31 -0.48 -22.29
CA GLU A 5 -31.61 0.77 -22.64
C GLU A 5 -30.08 0.67 -22.45
N TYR A 6 -29.64 -0.14 -21.49
CA TYR A 6 -28.24 -0.46 -21.25
C TYR A 6 -27.60 -1.25 -22.41
N GLU A 7 -28.29 -2.25 -22.94
CA GLU A 7 -27.82 -3.09 -24.05
C GLU A 7 -27.70 -2.30 -25.35
N VAL A 8 -28.66 -1.41 -25.61
CA VAL A 8 -28.62 -0.48 -26.75
C VAL A 8 -27.40 0.44 -26.64
N LYS A 9 -27.15 1.00 -25.44
CA LYS A 9 -25.99 1.87 -25.19
C LYS A 9 -24.66 1.11 -25.31
N ARG A 10 -24.63 -0.16 -24.90
CA ARG A 10 -23.46 -1.04 -25.03
C ARG A 10 -23.17 -1.36 -26.49
N GLN A 11 -24.18 -1.69 -27.28
CA GLN A 11 -24.03 -1.98 -28.71
C GLN A 11 -23.50 -0.77 -29.48
N ARG A 12 -24.04 0.44 -29.25
CA ARG A 12 -23.52 1.67 -29.86
C ARG A 12 -22.04 1.91 -29.56
N ARG A 13 -21.59 1.62 -28.34
CA ARG A 13 -20.17 1.76 -27.97
C ARG A 13 -19.27 0.75 -28.68
N ILE A 14 -19.75 -0.48 -28.87
CA ILE A 14 -19.02 -1.52 -29.60
C ILE A 14 -18.85 -1.09 -31.06
N GLU A 15 -19.92 -0.60 -31.68
CA GLU A 15 -19.93 -0.16 -33.08
C GLU A 15 -19.02 1.06 -33.32
N ILE A 16 -19.09 2.07 -32.44
CA ILE A 16 -18.17 3.23 -32.50
C ILE A 16 -16.71 2.80 -32.37
N ASN A 17 -16.42 1.84 -31.49
CA ASN A 17 -15.06 1.34 -31.31
C ASN A 17 -14.59 0.52 -32.53
N GLN A 18 -15.48 -0.24 -33.18
CA GLN A 18 -15.16 -0.96 -34.42
C GLN A 18 -14.82 0.01 -35.54
N GLN A 19 -15.62 1.07 -35.75
CA GLN A 19 -15.33 2.11 -36.75
C GLN A 19 -14.01 2.85 -36.46
N LYS A 20 -13.71 3.10 -35.18
CA LYS A 20 -12.40 3.67 -34.78
C LYS A 20 -11.24 2.73 -35.06
N LEU A 21 -11.41 1.43 -34.89
CA LEU A 21 -10.37 0.46 -35.20
C LEU A 21 -10.12 0.36 -36.72
N GLU A 22 -11.18 0.43 -37.53
CA GLU A 22 -11.08 0.44 -38.99
C GLU A 22 -10.37 1.70 -39.51
N THR A 23 -10.67 2.87 -38.93
CA THR A 23 -9.99 4.12 -39.32
C THR A 23 -8.50 4.15 -38.96
N LEU A 24 -8.10 3.44 -37.90
CA LEU A 24 -6.71 3.43 -37.43
C LEU A 24 -5.76 2.53 -38.23
N HIS A 25 -6.23 1.82 -39.28
CA HIS A 25 -5.39 0.96 -40.15
C HIS A 25 -4.44 0.04 -39.37
N ILE A 26 -4.88 -0.44 -38.19
CA ILE A 26 -4.09 -1.36 -37.38
C ILE A 26 -4.17 -2.72 -38.07
N VAL A 27 -3.03 -3.25 -38.50
CA VAL A 27 -2.93 -4.60 -39.09
C VAL A 27 -3.52 -5.61 -38.11
N THR A 28 -4.69 -6.15 -38.45
CA THR A 28 -5.35 -7.19 -37.68
C THR A 28 -4.51 -8.46 -37.75
N ILE A 29 -3.73 -8.74 -36.70
CA ILE A 29 -2.98 -10.00 -36.59
C ILE A 29 -4.02 -11.12 -36.51
N SER A 30 -4.14 -11.92 -37.59
CA SER A 30 -5.02 -13.09 -37.61
C SER A 30 -4.53 -14.09 -36.57
N LEU A 31 -5.37 -14.43 -35.60
CA LEU A 31 -5.12 -15.56 -34.73
C LEU A 31 -5.27 -16.85 -35.54
N GLN A 32 -4.14 -17.46 -35.90
CA GLN A 32 -4.10 -18.81 -36.45
C GLN A 32 -4.70 -19.79 -35.44
N SER A 33 -5.66 -20.57 -35.94
CA SER A 33 -6.34 -21.65 -35.22
C SER A 33 -5.39 -22.83 -35.00
N HIS A 34 -4.77 -22.92 -33.81
CA HIS A 34 -4.17 -24.18 -33.37
C HIS A 34 -5.26 -25.14 -32.86
N SER A 35 -5.97 -25.76 -33.81
CA SER A 35 -6.78 -26.95 -33.57
C SER A 35 -5.95 -28.19 -33.91
N THR A 36 -5.16 -28.70 -32.96
CA THR A 36 -4.68 -30.09 -32.91
C THR A 36 -3.82 -30.24 -31.66
N ILE A 37 -4.37 -30.79 -30.57
CA ILE A 37 -3.75 -31.55 -29.44
C ILE A 37 -4.86 -31.72 -28.36
N GLN A 38 -6.05 -32.22 -28.74
CA GLN A 38 -7.15 -32.46 -27.79
C GLN A 38 -7.80 -33.86 -27.94
N LYS A 39 -7.04 -34.88 -28.37
CA LYS A 39 -7.58 -36.24 -28.53
C LYS A 39 -6.97 -37.34 -27.66
N LYS A 40 -6.20 -37.04 -26.58
CA LYS A 40 -5.63 -38.12 -25.74
C LYS A 40 -5.68 -37.98 -24.22
N ARG A 41 -6.55 -37.15 -23.64
CA ARG A 41 -6.79 -37.13 -22.17
C ARG A 41 -8.26 -37.00 -21.77
N LYS A 42 -9.20 -37.45 -22.61
CA LYS A 42 -10.61 -37.70 -22.23
C LYS A 42 -10.77 -39.14 -21.74
N ALA A 43 -10.19 -39.42 -20.58
CA ALA A 43 -10.63 -40.49 -19.71
C ALA A 43 -10.06 -40.15 -18.32
N GLN A 44 -10.95 -39.94 -17.35
CA GLN A 44 -10.67 -39.71 -15.92
C GLN A 44 -10.27 -38.28 -15.50
N LYS A 45 -11.28 -37.41 -15.31
CA LYS A 45 -11.63 -36.85 -13.99
C LYS A 45 -12.75 -35.81 -14.15
N GLU A 46 -13.86 -36.11 -13.49
CA GLU A 46 -15.07 -35.31 -13.41
C GLU A 46 -14.89 -34.06 -12.54
N HIS A 47 -15.71 -33.05 -12.84
CA HIS A 47 -16.09 -31.90 -12.02
C HIS A 47 -14.98 -30.95 -11.52
N VAL A 48 -14.53 -30.05 -12.40
CA VAL A 48 -14.00 -28.73 -11.99
C VAL A 48 -14.53 -27.70 -12.99
N GLU A 49 -15.26 -26.69 -12.49
CA GLU A 49 -15.74 -25.55 -13.28
C GLU A 49 -14.57 -24.82 -13.97
N PRO A 50 -14.77 -24.28 -15.19
CA PRO A 50 -13.71 -23.61 -15.93
C PRO A 50 -13.36 -22.25 -15.30
N VAL A 51 -12.40 -22.24 -14.38
CA VAL A 51 -11.78 -20.99 -13.90
C VAL A 51 -10.89 -20.42 -15.01
N ARG A 52 -11.33 -19.33 -15.62
CA ARG A 52 -10.55 -18.56 -16.60
C ARG A 52 -9.33 -17.91 -15.90
N ARG A 53 -8.21 -18.64 -15.86
CA ARG A 53 -6.93 -18.11 -15.37
C ARG A 53 -6.31 -17.17 -16.41
N SER A 54 -5.81 -16.03 -15.95
CA SER A 54 -5.10 -15.07 -16.80
C SER A 54 -3.77 -15.64 -17.30
N LEU A 55 -3.34 -15.25 -18.52
CA LEU A 55 -2.11 -15.71 -19.18
C LEU A 55 -0.87 -15.61 -18.27
N ARG A 56 -0.86 -14.61 -17.38
CA ARG A 56 0.22 -14.32 -16.43
C ARG A 56 0.33 -15.35 -15.29
N GLN A 57 -0.79 -15.94 -14.85
CA GLN A 57 -0.78 -17.03 -13.87
C GLN A 57 -0.32 -18.36 -14.49
N ARG A 58 -0.47 -18.52 -15.82
CA ARG A 58 0.06 -19.68 -16.54
C ARG A 58 1.58 -19.63 -16.64
N GLN A 59 2.13 -18.48 -17.04
CA GLN A 59 3.58 -18.27 -17.13
C GLN A 59 4.30 -18.41 -15.77
N MET A 60 3.69 -17.93 -14.67
CA MET A 60 4.30 -18.14 -13.34
C MET A 60 4.31 -19.59 -12.89
N HIS A 61 3.35 -20.40 -13.35
CA HIS A 61 3.31 -21.82 -13.01
C HIS A 61 4.23 -22.65 -13.91
N GLU A 62 4.39 -22.28 -15.18
CA GLU A 62 5.36 -22.90 -16.09
C GLU A 62 6.80 -22.63 -15.63
N ASN A 63 7.13 -21.39 -15.24
CA ASN A 63 8.44 -21.06 -14.67
C ASN A 63 8.71 -21.78 -13.34
N ALA A 64 7.67 -22.05 -12.54
CA ALA A 64 7.81 -22.78 -11.27
C ALA A 64 8.02 -24.30 -11.48
N ILE A 65 7.53 -24.86 -12.59
CA ILE A 65 7.75 -26.27 -12.97
C ILE A 65 9.16 -26.44 -13.55
N GLU A 66 9.64 -25.49 -14.36
CA GLU A 66 10.99 -25.51 -14.94
C GLU A 66 12.10 -25.45 -13.88
N ILE A 67 11.88 -24.72 -12.77
CA ILE A 67 12.78 -24.68 -11.61
C ILE A 67 12.79 -26.03 -10.86
N HIS A 68 11.68 -26.76 -10.84
CA HIS A 68 11.57 -28.02 -10.11
C HIS A 68 12.13 -29.22 -10.89
N GLU A 69 12.08 -29.20 -12.23
CA GLU A 69 12.66 -30.26 -13.07
C GLU A 69 14.18 -30.16 -13.21
N THR A 70 14.77 -28.97 -12.99
CA THR A 70 16.23 -28.77 -13.00
C THR A 70 16.93 -29.18 -11.70
N GLU A 71 16.20 -29.33 -10.59
CA GLU A 71 16.77 -29.69 -9.27
C GLU A 71 16.70 -31.20 -8.94
N THR A 72 16.18 -32.05 -9.83
CA THR A 72 15.95 -33.49 -9.52
C THR A 72 16.84 -34.46 -10.34
N LYS A 73 18.10 -34.10 -10.61
CA LYS A 73 19.14 -35.04 -11.06
C LYS A 73 20.52 -34.65 -10.52
N GLY A 74 20.95 -35.33 -9.46
CA GLY A 74 22.31 -35.22 -8.92
C GLY A 74 22.45 -35.86 -7.55
N GLU A 75 22.58 -37.19 -7.52
CA GLU A 75 22.87 -37.97 -6.31
C GLU A 75 24.38 -38.00 -6.00
N ILE A 76 24.69 -37.92 -4.69
CA ILE A 76 25.82 -38.51 -3.93
C ILE A 76 27.22 -37.88 -4.11
N GLY A 77 27.74 -37.31 -3.02
CA GLY A 77 29.18 -37.04 -2.85
C GLY A 77 29.57 -36.14 -1.67
N SER A 78 29.94 -36.78 -0.55
CA SER A 78 30.96 -36.43 0.47
C SER A 78 31.20 -34.99 0.98
N ALA A 79 31.42 -34.91 2.29
CA ALA A 79 31.68 -33.73 3.11
C ALA A 79 32.93 -32.88 2.73
N ASN A 80 32.80 -31.55 2.87
CA ASN A 80 33.67 -30.71 3.71
C ASN A 80 33.13 -29.26 3.84
N PRO A 81 33.38 -28.56 4.98
CA PRO A 81 32.82 -27.25 5.26
C PRO A 81 33.77 -26.13 4.79
N THR A 82 33.35 -25.35 3.80
CA THR A 82 34.13 -24.18 3.36
C THR A 82 33.26 -22.94 3.24
N GLN A 83 33.45 -22.07 4.23
CA GLN A 83 33.34 -20.62 4.19
C GLN A 83 32.03 -20.04 3.63
N ARG A 84 31.11 -19.75 4.57
CA ARG A 84 30.08 -18.71 4.42
C ARG A 84 30.78 -17.42 3.99
N VAL A 85 30.69 -17.10 2.70
CA VAL A 85 30.95 -15.75 2.19
C VAL A 85 29.99 -14.84 2.93
N LYS A 86 30.52 -14.05 3.88
CA LYS A 86 29.81 -12.96 4.53
C LYS A 86 29.24 -12.08 3.42
N ARG A 87 27.93 -12.14 3.20
CA ARG A 87 27.22 -11.12 2.43
C ARG A 87 27.50 -9.81 3.14
N LYS A 88 28.27 -8.93 2.48
CA LYS A 88 28.49 -7.57 2.95
C LYS A 88 27.12 -6.95 3.19
N LEU A 89 26.91 -6.52 4.44
CA LEU A 89 25.83 -5.65 4.84
C LEU A 89 25.86 -4.43 3.91
N PRO A 90 24.74 -3.98 3.32
CA PRO A 90 24.69 -2.67 2.69
C PRO A 90 25.09 -1.64 3.75
N GLU A 91 25.98 -0.73 3.38
CA GLU A 91 26.48 0.33 4.27
C GLU A 91 25.29 1.02 4.94
N LEU A 92 25.23 0.90 6.27
CA LEU A 92 24.34 1.68 7.11
C LEU A 92 24.74 3.14 6.90
N PHE A 93 23.77 3.98 6.54
CA PHE A 93 23.92 5.40 6.81
C PHE A 93 23.90 5.56 8.34
N ASP A 94 25.01 6.06 8.89
CA ASP A 94 25.13 6.45 10.28
C ASP A 94 24.21 7.65 10.54
N SER A 95 22.95 7.36 10.86
CA SER A 95 21.98 8.34 11.33
C SER A 95 21.37 7.84 12.65
N PRO A 96 21.14 8.71 13.64
CA PRO A 96 20.46 8.31 14.87
C PRO A 96 19.04 7.86 14.52
N GLY A 97 18.66 6.62 14.89
CA GLY A 97 17.27 6.16 14.83
C GLY A 97 16.87 5.21 13.70
N ALA A 98 17.78 4.38 13.16
CA ALA A 98 17.37 3.24 12.33
C ALA A 98 16.97 2.04 13.20
N HIS A 99 15.70 1.62 13.14
CA HIS A 99 15.27 0.38 13.79
C HIS A 99 15.42 -0.79 12.83
N PHE A 100 16.41 -1.63 13.13
CA PHE A 100 16.59 -2.92 12.49
C PHE A 100 15.74 -3.95 13.22
N ILE A 101 14.77 -4.52 12.51
CA ILE A 101 14.18 -5.78 12.93
C ILE A 101 15.27 -6.85 12.80
N GLY A 102 15.94 -7.16 13.91
CA GLY A 102 16.76 -8.36 14.04
C GLY A 102 15.90 -9.61 13.84
N GLU A 103 16.52 -10.74 13.48
CA GLU A 103 15.83 -12.02 13.25
C GLU A 103 14.65 -12.20 14.22
N TYR A 104 13.44 -12.27 13.65
CA TYR A 104 12.19 -12.35 14.39
C TYR A 104 12.34 -13.36 15.53
N PRO A 105 12.03 -13.00 16.80
CA PRO A 105 11.91 -14.01 17.83
C PRO A 105 10.88 -14.99 17.31
N THR A 106 11.34 -16.20 16.98
CA THR A 106 10.46 -17.25 16.49
C THR A 106 9.60 -17.64 17.69
N TYR A 107 8.46 -16.98 17.84
CA TYR A 107 7.46 -17.38 18.81
C TYR A 107 7.11 -18.82 18.46
N LYS A 108 7.37 -19.74 19.39
CA LYS A 108 7.10 -21.18 19.21
C LYS A 108 5.58 -21.51 19.17
N GLY A 109 4.71 -20.49 19.16
CA GLY A 109 3.27 -20.62 19.00
C GLY A 109 2.86 -20.50 17.53
N LYS A 110 1.76 -21.17 17.14
CA LYS A 110 1.17 -21.00 15.81
C LYS A 110 0.60 -19.59 15.69
N GLU A 111 1.30 -18.71 14.99
CA GLU A 111 0.78 -17.38 14.68
C GLU A 111 -0.47 -17.48 13.80
N GLN A 112 -1.50 -16.70 14.13
CA GLN A 112 -2.75 -16.71 13.37
C GLN A 112 -2.74 -15.63 12.30
N PRO A 113 -2.89 -15.98 11.01
CA PRO A 113 -2.87 -15.00 9.94
C PRO A 113 -4.24 -14.33 9.75
N VAL A 114 -4.38 -13.11 10.27
CA VAL A 114 -5.64 -12.35 10.40
C VAL A 114 -5.57 -11.04 9.62
N SER A 115 -6.71 -10.52 9.13
CA SER A 115 -6.74 -9.21 8.44
C SER A 115 -6.27 -8.09 9.37
N SER A 116 -5.44 -7.16 8.89
CA SER A 116 -5.00 -6.00 9.71
C SER A 116 -6.18 -5.25 10.32
N SER A 117 -7.30 -5.13 9.59
CA SER A 117 -8.52 -4.45 10.02
C SER A 117 -9.22 -5.08 11.24
N GLN A 118 -8.83 -6.29 11.64
CA GLN A 118 -9.40 -7.02 12.77
C GLN A 118 -8.46 -7.03 13.99
N ILE A 119 -7.26 -6.49 13.84
CA ILE A 119 -6.20 -6.51 14.85
C ILE A 119 -6.12 -5.14 15.53
N GLU A 120 -6.07 -5.11 16.86
CA GLU A 120 -5.81 -3.90 17.63
C GLU A 120 -4.31 -3.72 17.80
N ILE A 121 -3.82 -2.52 17.51
CA ILE A 121 -2.40 -2.18 17.68
C ILE A 121 -2.17 -1.61 19.09
N GLN A 122 -0.99 -1.84 19.64
CA GLN A 122 -0.51 -1.21 20.87
C GLN A 122 0.01 0.20 20.53
N PHE A 123 -0.92 1.12 20.26
CA PHE A 123 -0.61 2.44 19.70
C PHE A 123 0.36 3.24 20.57
N GLU A 124 0.11 3.36 21.87
CA GLU A 124 0.87 4.22 22.77
C GLU A 124 2.33 3.77 22.89
N GLU A 125 2.57 2.46 23.05
CA GLU A 125 3.91 1.87 23.11
C GLU A 125 4.66 2.05 21.79
N PHE A 126 3.99 1.77 20.66
CA PHE A 126 4.57 1.96 19.34
C PHE A 126 4.92 3.44 19.09
N HIS A 127 4.02 4.34 19.45
CA HIS A 127 4.15 5.77 19.19
C HIS A 127 5.37 6.38 19.88
N LEU A 128 5.56 6.04 21.16
CA LEU A 128 6.71 6.51 21.95
C LEU A 128 8.03 5.92 21.46
N LYS A 129 8.03 4.66 21.04
CA LYS A 129 9.25 3.93 20.67
C LYS A 129 9.79 4.29 19.30
N PHE A 130 8.92 4.54 18.33
CA PHE A 130 9.29 4.61 16.91
C PHE A 130 9.20 6.00 16.28
N MET A 131 8.90 7.05 17.06
CA MET A 131 8.80 8.41 16.53
C MET A 131 10.07 8.81 15.76
N GLY A 132 9.93 9.30 14.53
CA GLY A 132 11.03 9.70 13.65
C GLY A 132 11.96 8.58 13.19
N THR A 133 11.65 7.32 13.53
CA THR A 133 12.55 6.18 13.32
C THR A 133 12.36 5.57 11.93
N GLN A 134 13.46 5.19 11.29
CA GLN A 134 13.45 4.43 10.03
C GLN A 134 13.17 2.95 10.29
N MET A 135 12.20 2.40 9.57
CA MET A 135 11.75 1.01 9.72
C MET A 135 12.46 0.12 8.69
N LEU A 136 13.32 -0.79 9.17
CA LEU A 136 14.08 -1.73 8.34
C LEU A 136 13.77 -3.19 8.69
N PRO A 137 13.70 -4.12 7.73
CA PRO A 137 13.98 -3.97 6.29
C PRO A 137 13.00 -3.08 5.52
N LYS A 138 13.36 -2.65 4.31
CA LYS A 138 12.49 -1.76 3.51
C LYS A 138 11.15 -2.44 3.16
N GLY A 139 10.07 -1.67 3.28
CA GLY A 139 8.74 -2.04 2.77
C GLY A 139 7.65 -2.03 3.83
N LYS A 140 6.39 -2.08 3.37
CA LYS A 140 5.22 -2.04 4.25
C LYS A 140 5.13 -3.24 5.18
N GLN A 141 5.67 -4.40 4.79
CA GLN A 141 5.62 -5.62 5.60
C GLN A 141 6.25 -5.41 6.97
N THR A 142 7.43 -4.80 7.01
CA THR A 142 8.16 -4.40 8.23
C THR A 142 7.29 -3.55 9.14
N VAL A 143 6.70 -2.47 8.60
CA VAL A 143 5.82 -1.57 9.36
C VAL A 143 4.59 -2.31 9.89
N MET A 144 3.97 -3.12 9.05
CA MET A 144 2.77 -3.86 9.42
C MET A 144 3.05 -4.95 10.45
N GLN A 145 4.25 -5.51 10.50
CA GLN A 145 4.65 -6.49 11.51
C GLN A 145 4.97 -5.83 12.84
N GLU A 146 5.69 -4.70 12.84
CA GLU A 146 6.01 -3.97 14.07
C GLU A 146 4.76 -3.39 14.76
N LEU A 147 3.74 -3.01 13.99
CA LEU A 147 2.44 -2.61 14.53
C LEU A 147 1.61 -3.80 15.02
N CYS A 148 1.89 -5.01 14.55
CA CYS A 148 1.09 -6.18 14.84
C CYS A 148 1.47 -6.74 16.23
N PRO A 149 0.52 -6.91 17.16
CA PRO A 149 0.79 -7.55 18.43
C PRO A 149 1.26 -9.00 18.24
N SER A 150 2.04 -9.47 19.22
CA SER A 150 2.57 -10.84 19.24
C SER A 150 1.46 -11.89 19.13
N GLY A 151 1.69 -12.95 18.36
CA GLY A 151 0.75 -14.05 18.15
C GLY A 151 -0.14 -13.93 16.90
N PHE A 152 -0.08 -12.79 16.19
CA PHE A 152 -0.79 -12.59 14.93
C PHE A 152 0.16 -12.29 13.78
N VAL A 153 -0.27 -12.62 12.56
CA VAL A 153 0.37 -12.15 11.32
C VAL A 153 -0.66 -11.34 10.54
N ALA A 154 -0.41 -10.04 10.41
CA ALA A 154 -1.28 -9.13 9.68
C ALA A 154 -1.29 -9.47 8.18
N LYS A 155 -2.47 -9.80 7.65
CA LYS A 155 -2.78 -9.84 6.21
C LYS A 155 -3.27 -8.47 5.78
N PHE A 156 -2.62 -7.89 4.78
CA PHE A 156 -2.94 -6.55 4.29
C PHE A 156 -2.64 -6.41 2.79
N SER A 157 -3.14 -5.33 2.18
CA SER A 157 -2.94 -5.08 0.75
C SER A 157 -1.65 -4.29 0.50
N LYS A 158 -0.61 -4.92 -0.06
CA LYS A 158 0.64 -4.22 -0.40
C LYS A 158 0.44 -3.00 -1.32
N MET A 159 -0.61 -3.05 -2.15
CA MET A 159 -0.95 -2.02 -3.14
C MET A 159 -1.71 -0.83 -2.57
N SER A 160 -2.26 -0.92 -1.35
CA SER A 160 -2.98 0.21 -0.74
C SER A 160 -2.03 1.15 0.00
N GLY A 161 -2.16 2.45 -0.24
CA GLY A 161 -1.51 3.48 0.58
C GLY A 161 -2.13 3.63 1.97
N VAL A 162 -3.33 3.08 2.19
CA VAL A 162 -4.03 3.13 3.48
C VAL A 162 -4.29 1.72 3.98
N GLN A 163 -3.89 1.42 5.22
CA GLN A 163 -4.23 0.15 5.89
C GLN A 163 -5.02 0.41 7.16
N PRO A 164 -6.28 -0.05 7.22
CA PRO A 164 -7.05 -0.01 8.45
C PRO A 164 -6.55 -1.08 9.43
N TRP A 165 -6.50 -0.69 10.70
CA TRP A 165 -6.44 -1.55 11.87
C TRP A 165 -7.80 -1.55 12.58
N LYS A 166 -8.00 -2.33 13.64
CA LYS A 166 -9.27 -2.30 14.39
C LYS A 166 -9.46 -0.99 15.14
N ASN A 167 -8.41 -0.46 15.76
CA ASN A 167 -8.42 0.77 16.57
C ASN A 167 -7.64 1.96 15.96
N ALA A 168 -7.07 1.82 14.76
CA ALA A 168 -6.27 2.85 14.12
C ALA A 168 -6.32 2.74 12.59
N VAL A 169 -5.75 3.71 11.89
CA VAL A 169 -5.48 3.63 10.45
C VAL A 169 -4.04 4.04 10.18
N THR A 170 -3.38 3.41 9.23
CA THR A 170 -2.04 3.79 8.77
C THR A 170 -2.09 4.34 7.35
N LEU A 171 -1.37 5.42 7.13
CA LEU A 171 -1.21 6.10 5.86
C LEU A 171 0.25 6.04 5.43
N PHE A 172 0.50 5.39 4.30
CA PHE A 172 1.79 5.31 3.63
C PHE A 172 1.82 6.33 2.50
N VAL A 173 2.69 7.32 2.61
CA VAL A 173 2.91 8.34 1.59
C VAL A 173 4.31 8.17 1.04
N ASN A 174 4.40 8.10 -0.29
CA ASN A 174 5.67 8.17 -0.98
C ASN A 174 5.90 9.63 -1.36
N VAL A 175 7.06 10.16 -1.00
CA VAL A 175 7.51 11.50 -1.35
C VAL A 175 8.53 11.31 -2.47
N ASP A 176 8.06 11.43 -3.71
CA ASP A 176 8.89 11.29 -4.91
C ASP A 176 8.68 12.55 -5.77
N SER A 177 9.77 13.16 -6.23
CA SER A 177 9.77 14.39 -7.05
C SER A 177 9.13 14.21 -8.44
N GLU A 178 9.02 12.96 -8.92
CA GLU A 178 8.44 12.63 -10.23
C GLU A 178 6.96 12.20 -10.17
N SER A 179 6.34 12.19 -8.98
CA SER A 179 4.94 11.80 -8.82
C SER A 179 4.00 12.84 -9.45
N ARG A 180 2.95 12.37 -10.14
CA ARG A 180 1.86 13.25 -10.62
C ARG A 180 1.09 13.95 -9.50
N TYR A 181 1.21 13.44 -8.29
CA TYR A 181 0.68 14.05 -7.08
C TYR A 181 1.87 14.48 -6.24
N ASP A 182 2.16 15.77 -6.29
CA ASP A 182 3.18 16.38 -5.46
C ASP A 182 2.63 16.45 -4.03
N ASN A 183 3.14 15.58 -3.15
CA ASN A 183 2.77 15.58 -1.73
C ASN A 183 3.58 16.68 -1.03
N VAL A 184 3.25 17.95 -1.34
CA VAL A 184 3.94 19.10 -0.77
C VAL A 184 3.52 19.27 0.68
N PHE A 185 4.50 19.25 1.58
CA PHE A 185 4.29 19.61 2.98
C PHE A 185 4.40 21.13 3.12
N HIS A 186 3.32 21.76 3.58
CA HIS A 186 3.29 23.18 3.88
C HIS A 186 3.60 23.39 5.35
N GLN A 187 4.49 24.34 5.62
CA GLN A 187 4.80 24.81 6.97
C GLN A 187 4.20 26.20 7.16
N LYS A 188 3.60 26.44 8.32
CA LYS A 188 3.05 27.75 8.69
C LYS A 188 3.40 28.06 10.14
N ASP A 189 3.84 29.28 10.37
CA ASP A 189 3.99 29.83 11.71
C ASP A 189 2.62 30.35 12.18
N MET A 190 2.18 29.88 13.33
CA MET A 190 0.92 30.29 13.93
C MET A 190 1.14 31.52 14.82
N ALA A 191 0.05 32.26 15.09
CA ALA A 191 0.12 33.50 15.87
C ALA A 191 0.56 33.30 17.34
N ASP A 192 0.47 32.07 17.85
CA ASP A 192 0.95 31.63 19.15
C ASP A 192 2.45 31.24 19.14
N GLY A 193 3.12 31.39 17.99
CA GLY A 193 4.54 31.07 17.82
C GLY A 193 4.81 29.59 17.54
N HIS A 194 3.78 28.74 17.48
CA HIS A 194 3.96 27.32 17.19
C HIS A 194 3.98 27.08 15.67
N LYS A 195 4.84 26.16 15.23
CA LYS A 195 4.87 25.74 13.82
C LYS A 195 3.79 24.68 13.60
N VAL A 196 3.16 24.72 12.43
CA VAL A 196 2.24 23.66 11.99
C VAL A 196 2.65 23.17 10.61
N VAL A 197 2.57 21.85 10.43
CA VAL A 197 2.81 21.19 9.15
C VAL A 197 1.53 20.53 8.67
N TYR A 198 1.14 20.79 7.44
CA TYR A 198 0.00 20.15 6.80
C TYR A 198 0.28 19.83 5.34
N PHE A 199 -0.43 18.84 4.79
CA PHE A 199 -0.27 18.42 3.40
C PHE A 199 -1.60 17.96 2.81
N GLN A 200 -1.65 17.95 1.48
CA GLN A 200 -2.75 17.38 0.73
C GLN A 200 -2.45 15.94 0.34
N TRP A 201 -3.44 15.07 0.45
CA TRP A 201 -3.34 13.67 0.10
C TRP A 201 -4.54 13.23 -0.72
N PHE A 202 -4.27 12.52 -1.82
CA PHE A 202 -5.30 12.05 -2.72
C PHE A 202 -5.64 10.58 -2.46
N GLY A 203 -6.92 10.31 -2.25
CA GLY A 203 -7.45 8.96 -2.10
C GLY A 203 -7.44 8.16 -3.41
N GLN A 204 -7.95 6.94 -3.35
CA GLN A 204 -8.11 6.13 -4.57
C GLN A 204 -9.24 6.70 -5.43
N THR A 205 -9.12 6.61 -6.76
CA THR A 205 -10.12 7.14 -7.71
C THR A 205 -11.53 6.59 -7.51
N ARG A 206 -11.65 5.37 -6.96
CA ARG A 206 -12.92 4.70 -6.66
C ARG A 206 -13.57 5.15 -5.34
N TRP A 207 -12.84 5.91 -4.52
CA TRP A 207 -13.38 6.39 -3.25
C TRP A 207 -14.38 7.51 -3.50
N HIS A 208 -15.43 7.50 -2.70
CA HIS A 208 -16.46 8.52 -2.67
C HIS A 208 -16.86 8.79 -1.22
N ASP A 209 -17.62 9.84 -1.01
CA ASP A 209 -17.98 10.37 0.31
C ASP A 209 -18.54 9.32 1.31
N LYS A 210 -19.30 8.36 0.78
CA LYS A 210 -19.93 7.26 1.53
C LYS A 210 -19.09 5.98 1.65
N SER A 211 -17.87 5.95 1.11
CA SER A 211 -17.03 4.75 1.19
C SER A 211 -16.69 4.47 2.66
N PRO A 212 -16.73 3.22 3.15
CA PRO A 212 -16.56 2.93 4.58
C PRO A 212 -15.26 3.51 5.18
N LEU A 213 -14.16 3.40 4.43
CA LEU A 213 -12.88 3.96 4.86
C LEU A 213 -12.86 5.49 4.83
N VAL A 214 -13.57 6.12 3.90
CA VAL A 214 -13.69 7.59 3.83
C VAL A 214 -14.51 8.10 5.01
N VAL A 215 -15.64 7.46 5.32
CA VAL A 215 -16.46 7.78 6.51
C VAL A 215 -15.62 7.64 7.78
N ARG A 216 -14.83 6.57 7.89
CA ARG A 216 -13.92 6.36 9.02
C ARG A 216 -12.84 7.44 9.11
N LEU A 217 -12.22 7.81 7.99
CA LEU A 217 -11.21 8.88 7.94
C LEU A 217 -11.75 10.25 8.39
N LYS A 218 -13.02 10.56 8.11
CA LYS A 218 -13.68 11.78 8.61
C LYS A 218 -13.83 11.81 10.14
N GLY A 219 -13.96 10.64 10.77
CA GLY A 219 -14.15 10.50 12.22
C GLY A 219 -12.85 10.49 13.03
N MET A 220 -11.70 10.55 12.36
CA MET A 220 -10.36 10.56 12.99
C MET A 220 -10.13 11.80 13.85
N LYS A 221 -9.05 11.75 14.65
CA LYS A 221 -8.57 12.90 15.43
C LYS A 221 -8.47 14.15 14.54
N ARG A 222 -8.94 15.30 15.03
CA ARG A 222 -8.96 16.57 14.29
C ARG A 222 -7.66 17.34 14.45
N GLY A 223 -7.31 18.11 13.42
CA GLY A 223 -6.27 19.14 13.49
C GLY A 223 -6.80 20.47 14.04
N ASP A 224 -6.00 21.52 13.89
CA ASP A 224 -6.33 22.90 14.24
C ASP A 224 -7.41 23.44 13.30
N GLU A 225 -8.47 23.99 13.89
CA GLU A 225 -9.60 24.57 13.17
C GLU A 225 -9.20 25.73 12.25
N LYS A 226 -8.13 26.46 12.60
CA LYS A 226 -7.57 27.55 11.78
C LYS A 226 -6.98 27.06 10.46
N LEU A 227 -6.71 25.76 10.32
CA LEU A 227 -6.17 25.13 9.11
C LEU A 227 -7.24 24.38 8.30
N LYS A 228 -8.51 24.52 8.67
CA LYS A 228 -9.64 23.88 8.01
C LYS A 228 -9.56 24.05 6.49
N PHE A 229 -9.71 22.93 5.79
CA PHE A 229 -9.65 22.88 4.33
C PHE A 229 -10.99 23.20 3.68
N ASP A 230 -12.08 22.63 4.20
CA ASP A 230 -13.41 22.67 3.57
C ASP A 230 -14.52 22.53 4.63
N ALA A 231 -15.77 22.85 4.26
CA ALA A 231 -16.96 22.65 5.10
C ALA A 231 -17.10 21.20 5.62
N SER A 232 -16.52 20.22 4.91
CA SER A 232 -16.46 18.82 5.35
C SER A 232 -15.70 18.57 6.66
N TYR A 233 -14.93 19.55 7.16
CA TYR A 233 -14.34 19.50 8.49
C TYR A 233 -15.41 19.51 9.59
N ASP A 234 -16.43 20.37 9.47
CA ASP A 234 -17.48 20.50 10.50
C ASP A 234 -18.51 19.40 10.41
N ASN A 235 -18.83 18.96 9.19
CA ASN A 235 -19.84 17.95 8.89
C ASN A 235 -19.41 16.51 9.21
N ALA A 236 -18.27 16.31 9.88
CA ALA A 236 -17.81 14.98 10.24
C ALA A 236 -18.73 14.34 11.31
N HIS A 237 -19.25 13.16 10.98
CA HIS A 237 -20.03 12.31 11.89
C HIS A 237 -19.24 11.93 13.16
N ALA A 238 -19.94 11.34 14.15
CA ALA A 238 -19.45 10.97 15.48
C ALA A 238 -17.94 10.72 15.54
N LYS A 239 -17.24 11.58 16.29
CA LYS A 239 -15.78 11.56 16.45
C LYS A 239 -15.39 10.24 17.13
N THR A 240 -14.66 9.38 16.43
CA THR A 240 -14.09 8.17 17.05
C THR A 240 -12.77 8.48 17.75
N ASN A 241 -12.14 9.62 17.44
CA ASN A 241 -10.82 10.02 17.93
C ASN A 241 -9.73 8.96 17.68
N GLU A 242 -9.96 8.10 16.68
CA GLU A 242 -8.97 7.10 16.27
C GLU A 242 -7.73 7.79 15.70
N PRO A 243 -6.52 7.26 15.97
CA PRO A 243 -5.29 7.79 15.42
C PRO A 243 -5.11 7.36 13.96
N LEU A 244 -4.71 8.33 13.13
CA LEU A 244 -4.22 8.09 11.77
C LEU A 244 -2.70 8.26 11.76
N LEU A 245 -1.97 7.17 11.51
CA LEU A 245 -0.51 7.11 11.62
C LEU A 245 0.15 7.39 10.26
N LEU A 246 1.10 8.33 10.20
CA LEU A 246 1.81 8.68 8.98
C LEU A 246 3.14 7.92 8.87
N PHE A 247 3.35 7.28 7.71
CA PHE A 247 4.63 6.71 7.30
C PHE A 247 5.08 7.32 5.98
N LEU A 248 6.23 7.99 6.00
CA LEU A 248 6.83 8.61 4.81
C LEU A 248 7.93 7.73 4.24
N ARG A 249 8.08 7.73 2.92
CA ARG A 249 9.19 7.08 2.23
C ARG A 249 9.66 7.96 1.10
N HIS A 250 10.97 8.17 1.05
CA HIS A 250 11.64 8.80 -0.08
C HIS A 250 12.30 7.74 -0.97
N HIS A 251 12.19 7.85 -2.30
CA HIS A 251 12.98 7.13 -3.31
C HIS A 251 13.35 5.68 -2.96
N GLN A 252 12.35 4.80 -3.05
CA GLN A 252 12.47 3.39 -2.71
C GLN A 252 13.06 3.03 -1.32
N GLY A 253 13.30 4.00 -0.42
CA GLY A 253 13.91 3.85 0.90
C GLY A 253 13.06 3.13 1.95
N PRO A 254 13.53 3.06 3.22
CA PRO A 254 12.72 2.62 4.34
C PRO A 254 11.56 3.59 4.61
N TYR A 255 10.52 3.11 5.30
CA TYR A 255 9.48 4.00 5.81
C TYR A 255 9.94 4.65 7.12
N ILE A 256 9.66 5.94 7.28
CA ILE A 256 9.90 6.70 8.50
C ILE A 256 8.55 6.93 9.17
N TYR A 257 8.43 6.56 10.45
CA TYR A 257 7.24 6.89 11.22
C TYR A 257 7.26 8.36 11.64
N CYS A 258 6.21 9.11 11.28
CA CYS A 258 6.15 10.56 11.48
C CYS A 258 5.11 10.99 12.53
N GLY A 259 4.44 10.05 13.18
CA GLY A 259 3.42 10.35 14.18
C GLY A 259 1.98 10.29 13.65
N GLN A 260 1.11 11.06 14.28
CA GLN A 260 -0.33 11.12 14.05
C GLN A 260 -0.72 12.26 13.13
N LEU A 261 -1.82 12.05 12.41
CA LEU A 261 -2.47 13.02 11.58
C LEU A 261 -3.78 13.52 12.17
N GLY A 262 -3.97 14.83 12.07
CA GLY A 262 -5.21 15.53 12.34
C GLY A 262 -5.98 15.76 11.05
N TYR A 263 -7.22 15.34 11.00
CA TYR A 263 -8.13 15.63 9.89
C TYR A 263 -8.37 17.14 9.80
N LEU A 264 -8.21 17.73 8.62
CA LEU A 264 -8.50 19.16 8.35
C LEU A 264 -9.66 19.35 7.35
N GLY A 265 -10.21 18.27 6.79
CA GLY A 265 -11.24 18.33 5.76
C GLY A 265 -10.87 17.52 4.52
N HIS A 266 -11.82 17.38 3.62
CA HIS A 266 -11.63 16.85 2.28
C HIS A 266 -12.56 17.57 1.28
N GLN A 267 -12.26 17.49 -0.01
CA GLN A 267 -13.09 18.07 -1.07
C GLN A 267 -14.00 17.00 -1.69
N PRO A 268 -15.32 16.99 -1.41
CA PRO A 268 -16.21 15.91 -1.88
C PRO A 268 -16.43 15.91 -3.40
N SER A 269 -16.24 17.06 -4.04
CA SER A 269 -16.33 17.22 -5.49
C SER A 269 -15.08 16.77 -6.25
N SER A 270 -13.95 16.60 -5.56
CA SER A 270 -12.68 16.21 -6.18
C SER A 270 -12.66 14.72 -6.55
N ARG A 271 -12.02 14.40 -7.67
CA ARG A 271 -11.83 13.02 -8.16
C ARG A 271 -10.40 12.83 -8.66
N PRO A 272 -9.53 12.10 -7.92
CA PRO A 272 -9.77 11.40 -6.66
C PRO A 272 -10.13 12.35 -5.49
N LEU A 273 -10.76 11.81 -4.43
CA LEU A 273 -11.03 12.60 -3.22
C LEU A 273 -9.74 13.16 -2.64
N GLU A 274 -9.73 14.47 -2.42
CA GLU A 274 -8.59 15.19 -1.88
C GLU A 274 -8.82 15.45 -0.39
N PHE A 275 -7.90 14.99 0.45
CA PHE A 275 -7.91 15.21 1.89
C PHE A 275 -6.80 16.18 2.28
N ARG A 276 -7.03 16.93 3.37
CA ARG A 276 -5.97 17.68 4.02
C ARG A 276 -5.75 17.14 5.43
N TRP A 277 -4.48 16.97 5.77
CA TRP A 277 -4.03 16.43 7.04
C TRP A 277 -3.00 17.35 7.68
N GLN A 278 -3.08 17.52 8.99
CA GLN A 278 -2.06 18.16 9.82
C GLN A 278 -1.22 17.11 10.53
N LEU A 279 0.09 17.35 10.65
CA LEU A 279 0.96 16.57 11.53
C LEU A 279 0.80 17.05 12.98
N LEU A 280 0.32 16.18 13.87
CA LEU A 280 -0.01 16.57 15.24
C LEU A 280 1.19 16.52 16.19
N ASP A 281 2.12 15.61 15.94
CA ASP A 281 3.24 15.35 16.85
C ASP A 281 4.50 16.13 16.43
N LEU A 282 4.31 17.32 15.86
CA LEU A 282 5.42 18.12 15.32
C LEU A 282 6.43 18.53 16.41
N ASP A 283 5.95 18.79 17.63
CA ASP A 283 6.80 19.25 18.74
C ASP A 283 7.81 18.20 19.21
N VAL A 284 7.46 16.92 19.07
CA VAL A 284 8.34 15.79 19.44
C VAL A 284 9.07 15.22 18.22
N LEU A 285 8.58 15.51 17.02
CA LEU A 285 9.17 15.07 15.78
C LEU A 285 10.29 16.02 15.37
N GLN A 286 11.47 15.46 15.08
CA GLN A 286 12.57 16.23 14.49
C GLN A 286 12.32 16.45 12.99
N TRP A 287 11.28 17.23 12.67
CA TRP A 287 10.74 17.42 11.32
C TRP A 287 11.79 17.95 10.34
N GLU A 288 12.62 18.90 10.76
CA GLU A 288 13.69 19.45 9.92
C GLU A 288 14.70 18.37 9.51
N GLN A 289 15.01 17.42 10.41
CA GLN A 289 15.88 16.29 10.07
C GLN A 289 15.19 15.32 9.11
N ILE A 290 13.88 15.09 9.28
CA ILE A 290 13.11 14.26 8.35
C ILE A 290 13.08 14.90 6.97
N CYS A 291 12.82 16.21 6.86
CA CYS A 291 12.93 16.95 5.60
C CYS A 291 14.33 16.80 5.00
N GLY A 292 15.40 16.97 5.80
CA GLY A 292 16.76 16.74 5.35
C GLY A 292 17.00 15.32 4.84
N LEU A 293 16.40 14.29 5.44
CA LEU A 293 16.48 12.90 4.96
C LEU A 293 15.68 12.67 3.68
N LEU A 294 14.56 13.38 3.51
CA LEU A 294 13.81 13.38 2.25
C LEU A 294 14.65 14.07 1.17
N ASP A 295 15.31 15.19 1.43
CA ASP A 295 16.04 15.94 0.40
C ASP A 295 17.42 15.35 0.06
N SER A 296 18.16 14.82 1.04
CA SER A 296 19.56 14.38 0.91
C SER A 296 19.80 13.09 0.12
N SER A 297 18.74 12.43 -0.35
CA SER A 297 18.85 11.24 -1.21
C SER A 297 18.60 11.55 -2.69
N SER A 298 18.81 12.80 -3.10
CA SER A 298 18.72 13.28 -4.49
C SER A 298 20.10 13.46 -5.14
#